data_AF-A0AAW7WH16-F1
#
_entry.id   AF-A0AAW7WH16-F1
#
_cell.length_a   1.000
_cell.length_b   1.000
_cell.length_c   1.000
_cell.angle_alpha   90.00
_cell.angle_beta   90.00
_cell.angle_gamma   90.00
#
_symmetry.space_group_name_H-M   'P 1'
#
loop_
_entity.id
_entity.type
_entity.pdbx_description
1 polymer ?
#
loop_
_entity_poly.entity_id
_entity_poly.type
_entity_poly.pdbx_seq_one_letter_code
_entity_poly.pdbx_strand_id
1 'polypeptide(L)' 'MQEWNDEFITQAQHELKGMVADWKYDYGVSDRDCSAMLLWMLIKLNPDAKIDAGLLDW' A
#
# COMPACT_ATOMS: atom_id res chain seq x y z
N MET A 1 10.99 -19.12 -7.61
CA MET A 1 10.21 -17.97 -8.08
C MET A 1 8.76 -18.36 -7.82
N GLN A 2 8.07 -17.72 -6.86
CA GLN A 2 6.63 -17.97 -6.71
C GLN A 2 5.94 -17.51 -8.00
N GLU A 3 5.02 -18.33 -8.51
CA GLU A 3 4.21 -17.94 -9.66
C GLU A 3 3.32 -16.77 -9.25
N TRP A 4 3.20 -15.79 -10.15
CA TRP A 4 2.30 -14.66 -9.98
C TRP A 4 0.87 -15.10 -10.29
N ASN A 5 0.32 -15.93 -9.41
CA ASN A 5 -1.03 -16.49 -9.50
C ASN A 5 -1.97 -15.82 -8.48
N ASP A 6 -3.27 -16.11 -8.58
CA ASP A 6 -4.29 -15.48 -7.75
C ASP A 6 -4.10 -15.73 -6.25
N GLU A 7 -3.61 -16.92 -5.89
CA GLU A 7 -3.33 -17.29 -4.49
C GLU A 7 -2.19 -16.42 -3.93
N PHE A 8 -1.09 -16.30 -4.68
CA PHE A 8 0.03 -15.43 -4.31
C PHE A 8 -0.41 -13.97 -4.19
N ILE A 9 -1.17 -13.46 -5.16
CA ILE A 9 -1.66 -12.07 -5.13
C ILE A 9 -2.56 -11.84 -3.90
N THR A 10 -3.46 -12.78 -3.61
CA THR A 10 -4.36 -12.69 -2.46
C THR A 10 -3.60 -12.67 -1.14
N GLN A 11 -2.60 -13.56 -1.00
CA GLN A 11 -1.76 -13.62 0.19
C GLN A 11 -0.95 -12.32 0.36
N ALA A 12 -0.31 -11.84 -0.71
CA ALA A 12 0.47 -10.59 -0.67
C ALA A 12 -0.40 -9.37 -0.30
N GLN A 13 -1.65 -9.30 -0.79
CA GLN A 13 -2.59 -8.25 -0.40
C GLN A 13 -2.99 -8.34 1.08
N HIS A 14 -3.16 -9.56 1.61
CA HIS A 14 -3.47 -9.77 3.02
C HIS A 14 -2.31 -9.34 3.91
N GLU A 15 -1.07 -9.72 3.56
CA GLU A 15 0.14 -9.31 4.27
C GLU A 15 0.34 -7.80 4.26
N LEU A 16 0.12 -7.14 3.11
CA LEU A 16 0.21 -5.68 3.01
C LEU A 16 -0.82 -4.98 3.92
N LYS A 17 -2.06 -5.48 3.98
CA LYS A 17 -3.08 -4.96 4.90
C LYS A 17 -2.71 -5.18 6.37
N GLY A 18 -2.12 -6.33 6.70
CA GLY A 18 -1.60 -6.62 8.04
C GLY A 18 -0.55 -5.61 8.46
N MET A 19 0.46 -5.37 7.61
CA MET A 19 1.50 -4.38 7.87
C MET A 19 0.93 -2.97 8.10
N VAL A 20 -0.06 -2.55 7.31
CA VAL A 20 -0.73 -1.25 7.50
C VAL A 20 -1.49 -1.20 8.83
N ALA A 21 -2.17 -2.29 9.22
CA ALA A 21 -2.85 -2.37 10.50
C ALA A 21 -1.86 -2.28 11.68
N ASP A 22 -0.71 -2.94 11.57
CA ASP A 22 0.36 -2.87 12.58
C ASP A 22 0.89 -1.45 12.70
N TRP A 23 1.07 -0.72 11.59
CA TRP A 23 1.48 0.69 11.65
C TRP A 23 0.49 1.55 12.44
N LYS A 24 -0.80 1.38 12.19
CA LYS A 24 -1.87 2.11 12.90
C LYS A 24 -1.87 1.78 14.39
N TYR A 25 -1.67 0.51 14.74
CA TYR A 25 -1.65 0.06 16.13
C TYR A 25 -0.40 0.52 16.88
N ASP A 26 0.78 0.32 16.30
CA ASP A 26 2.08 0.59 16.95
C ASP A 26 2.41 2.08 17.03
N TYR A 27 2.05 2.85 16.00
CA TYR A 27 2.45 4.26 15.87
C TYR A 27 1.28 5.25 15.98
N GLY A 28 0.04 4.77 16.10
CA GLY A 28 -1.15 5.64 16.23
C GLY A 28 -1.40 6.51 14.99
N VAL A 29 -0.88 6.12 13.83
CA VAL A 29 -0.98 6.90 12.58
C VAL A 29 -2.37 6.78 11.95
N SER A 30 -2.79 7.84 11.24
CA SER A 30 -4.09 7.88 10.58
C SER A 30 -4.09 7.12 9.25
N ASP A 31 -5.27 6.81 8.70
CA ASP A 31 -5.39 6.24 7.36
C ASP A 31 -4.76 7.12 6.28
N ARG A 32 -4.79 8.45 6.49
CA ARG A 32 -4.14 9.42 5.60
C ARG A 32 -2.63 9.24 5.60
N ASP A 33 -2.01 9.07 6.76
CA ASP A 33 -0.56 8.91 6.90
C ASP A 33 -0.11 7.58 6.30
N CYS A 34 -0.85 6.49 6.55
CA CYS A 34 -0.60 5.19 5.93
C CYS A 34 -0.71 5.27 4.40
N SER A 35 -1.74 5.93 3.89
CA SER A 35 -1.95 6.10 2.44
C SER A 35 -0.82 6.91 1.79
N ALA A 36 -0.33 7.96 2.46
CA ALA A 36 0.80 8.75 1.99
C ALA A 36 2.09 7.92 1.90
N MET A 37 2.34 7.03 2.86
CA MET A 37 3.52 6.15 2.83
C MET A 37 3.45 5.11 1.71
N LEU A 38 2.27 4.53 1.48
CA LEU A 38 2.03 3.61 0.36
C LEU A 38 2.18 4.31 -0.99
N LEU A 39 1.67 5.55 -1.10
CA LEU A 39 1.85 6.39 -2.28
C LEU A 39 3.33 6.69 -2.54
N TRP A 40 4.08 7.06 -1.50
CA TRP A 40 5.53 7.24 -1.62
C TRP A 40 6.21 5.97 -2.14
N MET A 41 5.86 4.80 -1.60
CA MET A 41 6.44 3.52 -2.03
C MET A 41 6.13 3.21 -3.50
N LEU A 42 4.89 3.46 -3.96
CA LEU A 42 4.50 3.30 -5.36
C LEU A 42 5.36 4.17 -6.29
N ILE A 43 5.54 5.45 -5.95
CA ILE A 43 6.38 6.38 -6.72
C ILE A 43 7.84 5.90 -6.76
N LYS A 44 8.36 5.32 -5.67
CA LYS A 44 9.72 4.78 -5.64
C LYS A 44 9.89 3.52 -6.51
N LEU A 45 8.87 2.68 -6.59
CA LEU A 45 8.89 1.44 -7.38
C LEU A 45 8.62 1.68 -8.87
N ASN A 46 7.73 2.61 -9.18
CA ASN A 46 7.38 2.98 -10.55
C ASN A 46 7.29 4.51 -10.68
N PRO A 47 8.43 5.19 -10.93
CA PRO A 47 8.47 6.65 -11.01
C PRO A 47 7.59 7.26 -12.10
N ASP A 48 7.30 6.49 -13.16
CA ASP A 48 6.46 6.91 -14.28
C ASP A 48 4.97 6.56 -14.07
N ALA A 49 4.61 6.01 -12.91
CA ALA A 49 3.23 5.73 -12.56
C ALA A 49 2.39 7.00 -12.63
N LYS A 50 1.40 7.02 -13.52
CA LYS A 50 0.40 8.08 -13.57
C LYS A 50 -0.65 7.79 -12.51
N ILE A 51 -0.59 8.53 -11.42
CA ILE A 51 -1.54 8.44 -10.33
C ILE A 51 -2.53 9.59 -10.50
N ASP A 52 -3.81 9.26 -10.60
CA ASP A 52 -4.86 10.27 -10.61
C ASP A 52 -4.95 10.89 -9.21
N ALA A 53 -4.68 12.19 -9.11
CA ALA A 53 -4.72 12.94 -7.85
C ALA A 53 -6.12 12.94 -7.22
N GLY A 54 -7.19 12.73 -8.02
CA GLY A 54 -8.55 12.60 -7.51
C GLY A 54 -8.78 11.39 -6.59
N LEU A 55 -7.85 10.43 -6.52
CA LEU A 55 -7.86 9.34 -5.53
C LEU A 55 -7.49 9.80 -4.11
N LEU A 56 -6.92 11.00 -3.97
CA LEU A 56 -6.45 11.57 -2.70
C LEU A 56 -7.38 12.66 -2.16
N ASP A 57 -8.45 13.00 -2.88
CA ASP A 57 -9.48 13.93 -2.42
C ASP A 57 -10.46 13.18 -1.50
N TRP A 58 -10.23 13.28 -0.18
CA TRP A 58 -11.04 12.72 0.90
C TRP A 58 -11.71 13.84 1.69
#